data_AF-A0AAJ1RAB9-F1
#
_entry.id   AF-A0AAJ1RAB9-F1
#
_cell.length_a   1.000
_cell.length_b   1.000
_cell.length_c   1.000
_cell.angle_alpha   90.00
_cell.angle_beta   90.00
_cell.angle_gamma   90.00
#
_symmetry.space_group_name_H-M   'P 1'
#
loop_
_entity.id
_entity.type
_entity.pdbx_description
1 polymer ?
#
loop_
_entity_poly.entity_id
_entity_poly.type
_entity_poly.pdbx_seq_one_letter_code
_entity_poly.pdbx_strand_id
1 'polypeptide(L)'
;MNLLTLKGGNALRILGESSRFSQDIDFSLADQGELATRDRMEIQQTIFKAFLAKGFQVLNYSFLEKPKYPDNNPGNNLLGGYTITFSIIEQSSYARIPEQNQKIASRRAYPLENQQKKIKIDISKDEYVRDRETIQYQNYLIHIYSPLMVVYEKVRASCQQLPEYKRPKIRARDLYDIYNLLTSRNQNL
;
A
#
# COMPACT_ATOMS: atom_id res chain seq x y z
N MET A 1 6.63 8.11 -13.83
CA MET A 1 5.92 8.49 -12.60
C MET A 1 6.89 8.51 -11.40
N ASN A 2 7.25 9.69 -10.87
CA ASN A 2 8.11 9.85 -9.67
C ASN A 2 7.31 10.24 -8.41
N LEU A 3 6.00 10.02 -8.44
CA LEU A 3 5.03 10.55 -7.48
C LEU A 3 4.87 9.67 -6.24
N LEU A 4 4.87 8.35 -6.42
CA LEU A 4 4.60 7.40 -5.33
C LEU A 4 5.89 6.91 -4.70
N THR A 5 5.89 6.83 -3.38
CA THR A 5 6.99 6.28 -2.57
C THR A 5 6.48 5.09 -1.78
N LEU A 6 7.06 3.91 -1.96
CA LEU A 6 6.67 2.70 -1.22
C LEU A 6 7.04 2.84 0.26
N LYS A 7 6.13 2.48 1.16
CA LYS A 7 6.32 2.55 2.62
C LYS A 7 5.87 1.28 3.35
N GLY A 8 5.92 1.32 4.68
CA GLY A 8 5.47 0.24 5.54
C GLY A 8 6.37 -1.00 5.52
N GLY A 9 5.79 -2.16 5.87
CA GLY A 9 6.54 -3.42 5.98
C GLY A 9 7.11 -3.93 4.66
N ASN A 10 6.40 -3.68 3.55
CA ASN A 10 6.89 -4.05 2.22
C ASN A 10 8.15 -3.27 1.83
N ALA A 11 8.28 -2.01 2.26
CA ALA A 11 9.50 -1.24 2.05
C ALA A 11 10.68 -1.89 2.80
N LEU A 12 10.51 -2.16 4.09
CA LEU A 12 11.56 -2.79 4.91
C LEU A 12 12.00 -4.15 4.35
N ARG A 13 11.06 -4.94 3.85
CA ARG A 13 11.36 -6.24 3.24
C ARG A 13 12.23 -6.11 1.99
N ILE A 14 11.90 -5.17 1.11
CA ILE A 14 12.67 -4.93 -0.11
C ILE A 14 14.09 -4.45 0.22
N LEU A 15 14.25 -3.66 1.29
CA LEU A 15 15.55 -3.19 1.78
C LEU A 15 16.35 -4.27 2.54
N GLY A 16 15.78 -5.46 2.77
CA GLY A 16 16.44 -6.52 3.53
C GLY A 16 16.42 -6.32 5.05
N GLU A 17 15.69 -5.32 5.53
CA GLU A 17 15.63 -4.92 6.95
C GLU A 17 14.56 -5.69 7.74
N SER A 18 13.73 -6.48 7.06
CA SER A 18 12.71 -7.33 7.69
C SER A 18 12.37 -8.55 6.84
N SER A 19 12.12 -9.69 7.47
CA SER A 19 11.55 -10.88 6.81
C SER A 19 10.02 -10.79 6.67
N ARG A 20 9.39 -9.78 7.26
CA ARG A 20 7.93 -9.68 7.36
C ARG A 20 7.32 -9.25 6.03
N PHE A 21 6.40 -10.06 5.52
CA PHE A 21 5.57 -9.73 4.37
C PHE A 21 4.24 -9.10 4.82
N SER A 22 3.74 -8.16 4.02
CA SER A 22 2.40 -7.61 4.16
C SER A 22 1.66 -7.78 2.84
N GLN A 23 0.47 -8.36 2.89
CA GLN A 23 -0.42 -8.45 1.72
C GLN A 23 -0.87 -7.06 1.24
N ASP A 24 -1.08 -6.12 2.16
CA ASP A 24 -1.42 -4.74 1.85
C ASP A 24 -0.16 -3.99 1.39
N ILE A 25 -0.29 -3.22 0.31
CA ILE A 25 0.80 -2.39 -0.24
C ILE A 25 0.49 -0.93 0.08
N ASP A 26 1.42 -0.27 0.76
CA ASP A 26 1.25 1.12 1.19
C ASP A 26 2.21 2.03 0.42
N PHE A 27 1.67 3.11 -0.14
CA PHE A 27 2.43 4.18 -0.79
C PHE A 27 2.16 5.52 -0.11
N SER A 28 3.12 6.42 -0.25
CA SER A 28 3.03 7.82 0.11
C SER A 28 3.12 8.69 -1.13
N LEU A 29 2.29 9.72 -1.16
CA LEU A 29 2.31 10.80 -2.13
C LEU A 29 2.82 12.06 -1.40
N ALA A 30 3.69 12.82 -2.06
CA ALA A 30 4.28 14.03 -1.48
C ALA A 30 3.21 15.05 -1.04
N ASP A 31 3.58 15.94 -0.12
CA ASP A 31 2.82 17.15 0.24
C ASP A 31 2.36 17.94 -0.99
N GLN A 32 1.07 18.34 -0.99
CA GLN A 32 0.36 18.96 -2.12
C GLN A 32 0.26 18.07 -3.36
N GLY A 33 0.59 16.79 -3.25
CA GLY A 33 0.50 15.84 -4.33
C GLY A 33 -0.94 15.39 -4.56
N GLU A 34 -1.35 15.38 -5.83
CA GLU A 34 -2.65 14.87 -6.26
C GLU A 34 -2.48 13.91 -7.44
N LEU A 35 -3.30 12.86 -7.47
CA LEU A 35 -3.37 11.97 -8.63
C LEU A 35 -4.43 12.49 -9.59
N ALA A 36 -3.97 13.09 -10.69
CA ALA A 36 -4.84 13.51 -11.78
C ALA A 36 -5.50 12.29 -12.43
N THR A 37 -6.56 12.51 -13.21
CA THR A 37 -7.27 11.43 -13.92
C THR A 37 -6.32 10.57 -14.77
N ARG A 38 -5.32 11.20 -15.40
CA ARG A 38 -4.27 10.50 -16.17
C ARG A 38 -3.47 9.53 -15.31
N ASP A 39 -3.03 9.95 -14.12
CA ASP A 39 -2.26 9.10 -13.21
C ASP A 39 -3.08 7.89 -12.76
N ARG A 40 -4.35 8.12 -12.43
CA ARG A 40 -5.28 7.05 -12.03
C ARG A 40 -5.49 6.01 -13.15
N MET A 41 -5.63 6.47 -14.39
CA MET A 41 -5.72 5.60 -15.57
C MET A 41 -4.43 4.82 -15.82
N GLU A 42 -3.27 5.47 -15.69
CA GLU A 42 -1.96 4.83 -15.88
C GLU A 42 -1.71 3.75 -14.80
N ILE A 43 -2.05 4.03 -13.54
CA ILE A 43 -1.99 3.04 -12.45
C ILE A 43 -2.90 1.84 -12.76
N GLN A 44 -4.15 2.09 -13.16
CA GLN A 44 -5.08 1.02 -13.51
C GLN A 44 -4.53 0.15 -14.64
N GLN A 45 -4.08 0.77 -15.75
CA GLN A 45 -3.52 0.04 -16.88
C GLN A 45 -2.28 -0.77 -16.50
N THR A 46 -1.42 -0.20 -15.66
CA THR A 46 -0.22 -0.87 -15.17
C THR A 46 -0.56 -2.11 -14.35
N ILE A 47 -1.53 -2.01 -13.43
CA ILE A 47 -2.01 -3.15 -12.64
C ILE A 47 -2.56 -4.25 -13.56
N PHE A 48 -3.44 -3.89 -14.51
CA PHE A 48 -4.05 -4.86 -15.41
C PHE A 48 -3.01 -5.55 -16.28
N LYS A 49 -2.07 -4.81 -16.86
CA LYS A 49 -0.99 -5.36 -17.67
C LYS A 49 -0.07 -6.26 -16.85
N ALA A 50 0.30 -5.86 -15.64
CA ALA A 50 1.20 -6.62 -14.78
C ALA A 50 0.61 -7.99 -14.40
N PHE A 51 -0.66 -8.05 -14.02
CA PHE A 51 -1.31 -9.33 -13.69
C PHE A 51 -1.61 -10.18 -14.92
N LEU A 52 -2.00 -9.56 -16.03
CA LEU A 52 -2.22 -10.28 -17.29
C LEU A 52 -0.94 -10.96 -17.77
N ALA A 53 0.21 -10.27 -17.71
CA ALA A 53 1.51 -10.84 -18.05
C ALA A 53 1.92 -12.01 -17.13
N LYS A 54 1.27 -12.18 -15.98
CA LYS A 54 1.45 -13.29 -15.04
C LYS A 54 0.35 -14.36 -15.18
N GLY A 55 -0.52 -14.28 -16.19
CA GLY A 55 -1.59 -15.26 -16.43
C GLY A 55 -2.84 -15.05 -15.58
N PHE A 56 -3.06 -13.84 -15.05
CA PHE A 56 -4.22 -13.51 -14.23
C PHE A 56 -5.08 -12.40 -14.85
N GLN A 57 -6.40 -12.55 -14.75
CA GLN A 57 -7.36 -11.50 -15.05
C GLN A 57 -7.69 -10.73 -13.76
N VAL A 58 -7.69 -9.39 -13.83
CA VAL A 58 -8.14 -8.51 -12.75
C VAL A 58 -9.66 -8.41 -12.74
N LEU A 59 -10.27 -8.54 -11.56
CA LEU A 59 -11.71 -8.45 -11.31
C LEU A 59 -12.02 -7.44 -10.21
N ASN A 60 -13.22 -6.87 -10.24
CA ASN A 60 -13.75 -5.99 -9.18
C ASN A 60 -12.83 -4.81 -8.84
N TYR A 61 -12.16 -4.25 -9.85
CA TYR A 61 -11.27 -3.12 -9.66
C TYR A 61 -12.04 -1.90 -9.17
N SER A 62 -11.51 -1.23 -8.16
CA SER A 62 -12.06 -0.01 -7.58
C SER A 62 -10.91 0.92 -7.18
N PHE A 63 -11.05 2.20 -7.52
CA PHE A 63 -10.14 3.27 -7.13
C PHE A 63 -10.97 4.36 -6.46
N LEU A 64 -10.78 4.57 -5.16
CA LEU A 64 -11.57 5.50 -4.35
C LEU A 64 -10.68 6.51 -3.64
N GLU A 65 -11.16 7.74 -3.49
CA GLU A 65 -10.52 8.78 -2.68
C GLU A 65 -10.92 8.66 -1.20
N LYS A 66 -10.00 9.01 -0.31
CA LYS A 66 -10.13 8.96 1.14
C LYS A 66 -9.99 10.36 1.76
N PRO A 67 -10.73 10.64 2.84
CA PRO A 67 -11.94 9.91 3.24
C PRO A 67 -13.05 10.15 2.21
N LYS A 68 -13.93 9.16 1.99
CA LYS A 68 -15.06 9.29 1.06
C LYS A 68 -16.01 10.44 1.44
N TYR A 69 -16.00 10.80 2.72
CA TYR A 69 -16.67 11.97 3.29
C TYR A 69 -15.67 12.74 4.15
N PRO A 70 -15.49 14.06 3.96
CA PRO A 70 -14.69 14.85 4.88
C PRO A 70 -15.30 14.74 6.29
N ASP A 71 -14.47 14.44 7.27
CA ASP A 71 -14.92 14.52 8.67
C ASP A 71 -14.87 16.00 9.06
N ASN A 72 -16.01 16.60 9.38
CA ASN A 72 -16.13 18.02 9.75
C ASN A 72 -15.53 18.34 11.13
N ASN A 73 -14.67 17.46 11.66
CA ASN A 73 -14.07 17.60 12.97
C ASN A 73 -12.69 18.27 12.85
N PRO A 74 -12.50 19.48 13.38
CA PRO A 74 -11.24 20.24 13.23
C PRO A 74 -10.03 19.58 13.91
N GLY A 75 -10.24 18.61 14.82
CA GLY A 75 -9.17 17.78 15.41
C GLY A 75 -8.85 16.51 14.61
N ASN A 76 -9.57 16.23 13.54
CA ASN A 76 -9.38 15.06 12.69
C ASN A 76 -8.85 15.53 11.33
N ASN A 77 -7.59 15.97 11.30
CA ASN A 77 -6.81 16.09 10.07
C ASN A 77 -6.64 14.68 9.49
N LEU A 78 -7.72 14.12 8.93
CA LEU A 78 -7.68 12.87 8.21
C LEU A 78 -6.86 13.14 6.96
N LEU A 79 -5.56 12.78 7.03
CA LEU A 79 -4.69 12.68 5.88
C LEU A 79 -5.47 11.98 4.77
N GLY A 80 -5.69 12.71 3.67
CA GLY A 80 -6.45 12.21 2.54
C GLY A 80 -5.69 11.09 1.83
N GLY A 81 -6.19 10.69 0.68
CA GLY A 81 -5.46 9.75 -0.15
C GLY A 81 -6.35 8.92 -1.03
N TYR A 82 -5.87 7.73 -1.36
CA TYR A 82 -6.55 6.83 -2.26
C TYR A 82 -6.48 5.40 -1.75
N THR A 83 -7.49 4.63 -2.13
CA THR A 83 -7.50 3.18 -2.00
C THR A 83 -7.81 2.57 -3.33
N ILE A 84 -6.94 1.64 -3.73
CA ILE A 84 -7.17 0.78 -4.88
C ILE A 84 -7.41 -0.62 -4.35
N THR A 85 -8.50 -1.24 -4.80
CA THR A 85 -8.76 -2.63 -4.46
C THR A 85 -9.20 -3.42 -5.68
N PHE A 86 -8.80 -4.68 -5.72
CA PHE A 86 -9.19 -5.59 -6.77
C PHE A 86 -9.03 -7.03 -6.30
N SER A 87 -9.46 -7.95 -7.13
CA SER A 87 -9.26 -9.40 -6.98
C SER A 87 -8.68 -9.94 -8.28
N ILE A 88 -8.11 -11.13 -8.25
CA ILE A 88 -7.52 -11.77 -9.44
C ILE A 88 -8.10 -13.16 -9.62
N ILE A 89 -8.10 -13.65 -10.87
CA ILE A 89 -8.47 -15.02 -11.22
C ILE A 89 -7.50 -15.52 -12.30
N GLU A 90 -7.15 -16.80 -12.28
CA GLU A 90 -6.34 -17.37 -13.37
C GLU A 90 -7.05 -17.21 -14.71
N GLN A 91 -6.30 -16.84 -15.75
CA GLN A 91 -6.84 -16.57 -17.07
C GLN A 91 -7.52 -17.81 -17.68
N SER A 92 -6.94 -18.99 -17.45
CA SER A 92 -7.52 -20.29 -17.84
C SER A 92 -8.88 -20.54 -17.18
N SER A 93 -9.01 -20.20 -15.89
CA SER A 93 -10.25 -20.33 -15.14
C SER A 93 -11.29 -19.29 -15.57
N TYR A 94 -10.86 -18.08 -15.89
CA TYR A 94 -11.72 -17.01 -16.38
C TYR A 94 -12.30 -17.31 -17.76
N ALA A 95 -11.48 -17.81 -18.69
CA ALA A 95 -11.92 -18.14 -20.05
C ALA A 95 -13.02 -19.23 -20.11
N ARG A 96 -13.15 -20.03 -19.05
CA ARG A 96 -14.20 -21.06 -18.92
C ARG A 96 -15.53 -20.52 -18.35
N ILE A 97 -15.59 -19.23 -18.00
CA ILE A 97 -16.79 -18.62 -17.44
C ILE A 97 -17.60 -18.04 -18.60
N PRO A 98 -18.87 -18.46 -18.79
CA PRO A 98 -19.74 -17.84 -19.77
C PRO A 98 -19.91 -16.36 -19.48
N GLU A 99 -19.88 -15.52 -20.51
CA GLU A 99 -19.96 -14.06 -20.39
C GLU A 99 -21.19 -13.59 -19.61
N GLN A 100 -22.30 -14.33 -19.72
CA GLN A 100 -23.57 -14.09 -19.03
C GLN A 100 -23.47 -14.25 -17.50
N ASN A 101 -22.41 -14.89 -17.01
CA ASN A 101 -22.23 -15.33 -15.62
C ASN A 101 -20.99 -14.73 -14.95
N GLN A 102 -20.65 -13.48 -15.26
CA GLN A 102 -19.50 -12.78 -14.65
C GLN A 102 -19.49 -12.78 -13.11
N LYS A 103 -20.66 -12.85 -12.44
CA LYS A 103 -20.75 -12.99 -10.97
C LYS A 103 -20.03 -14.23 -10.42
N ILE A 104 -19.87 -15.29 -11.23
CA ILE A 104 -19.13 -16.51 -10.88
C ILE A 104 -17.62 -16.22 -10.79
N ALA A 105 -17.09 -15.29 -11.59
CA ALA A 105 -15.67 -14.95 -11.60
C ALA A 105 -15.21 -14.47 -10.22
N SER A 106 -15.98 -13.60 -9.56
CA SER A 106 -15.67 -13.13 -8.21
C SER A 106 -15.68 -14.25 -7.16
N ARG A 107 -16.55 -15.26 -7.30
CA ARG A 107 -16.57 -16.43 -6.40
C ARG A 107 -15.34 -17.31 -6.59
N ARG A 108 -14.87 -17.42 -7.84
CA ARG A 108 -13.68 -18.18 -8.24
C ARG A 108 -12.38 -17.37 -8.18
N ALA A 109 -12.42 -16.15 -7.66
CA ALA A 109 -11.21 -15.35 -7.48
C ALA A 109 -10.19 -16.10 -6.61
N TYR A 110 -8.93 -15.94 -6.98
CA TYR A 110 -7.79 -16.61 -6.39
C TYR A 110 -7.70 -16.27 -4.89
N PRO A 111 -7.61 -17.28 -4.01
CA PRO A 111 -7.44 -17.05 -2.58
C PRO A 111 -6.01 -16.61 -2.29
N LEU A 112 -5.86 -15.51 -1.57
CA LEU A 112 -4.58 -15.02 -1.04
C LEU A 112 -4.41 -15.52 0.40
N GLU A 113 -3.47 -14.93 1.13
CA GLU A 113 -3.23 -15.24 2.54
C GLU A 113 -4.53 -15.09 3.36
N ASN A 114 -4.73 -16.01 4.32
CA ASN A 114 -5.95 -16.08 5.14
C ASN A 114 -7.27 -16.22 4.34
N GLN A 115 -7.21 -16.79 3.13
CA GLN A 115 -8.34 -16.96 2.21
C GLN A 115 -8.97 -15.64 1.72
N GLN A 116 -8.32 -14.50 1.97
CA GLN A 116 -8.80 -13.22 1.45
C GLN A 116 -8.64 -13.20 -0.07
N LYS A 117 -9.63 -12.70 -0.81
CA LYS A 117 -9.57 -12.62 -2.28
C LYS A 117 -9.23 -11.23 -2.80
N LYS A 118 -9.09 -10.28 -1.88
CA LYS A 118 -8.97 -8.85 -2.16
C LYS A 118 -7.53 -8.40 -1.93
N ILE A 119 -6.94 -7.82 -2.96
CA ILE A 119 -5.69 -7.08 -2.91
C ILE A 119 -6.05 -5.62 -2.63
N LYS A 120 -5.26 -4.98 -1.77
CA LYS A 120 -5.46 -3.60 -1.37
C LYS A 120 -4.14 -2.84 -1.51
N ILE A 121 -4.23 -1.69 -2.18
CA ILE A 121 -3.16 -0.70 -2.24
C ILE A 121 -3.70 0.57 -1.61
N ASP A 122 -3.03 1.06 -0.58
CA ASP A 122 -3.34 2.33 0.05
C ASP A 122 -2.30 3.38 -0.33
N ILE A 123 -2.76 4.57 -0.68
CA ILE A 123 -1.91 5.71 -1.02
C ILE A 123 -2.27 6.84 -0.05
N SER A 124 -1.35 7.23 0.81
CA SER A 124 -1.51 8.36 1.73
C SER A 124 -1.08 9.66 1.06
N LYS A 125 -1.90 10.73 1.15
CA LYS A 125 -1.55 12.09 0.73
C LYS A 125 -0.82 12.83 1.86
N ASP A 126 -0.18 13.93 1.48
CA ASP A 126 0.47 14.89 2.39
C ASP A 126 1.54 14.27 3.29
N GLU A 127 2.30 13.34 2.71
CA GLU A 127 3.35 12.62 3.41
C GLU A 127 4.73 13.25 3.14
N TYR A 128 5.59 13.16 4.15
CA TYR A 128 7.00 13.52 3.98
C TYR A 128 7.73 12.45 3.17
N VAL A 129 8.23 12.82 1.98
CA VAL A 129 8.90 11.88 1.06
C VAL A 129 10.29 12.33 0.60
N ARG A 130 10.86 13.39 1.19
CA ARG A 130 12.11 14.00 0.68
C ARG A 130 13.33 13.10 0.84
N ASP A 131 13.46 12.41 1.97
CA ASP A 131 14.61 11.55 2.29
C ASP A 131 14.41 10.10 1.83
N ARG A 132 13.56 9.89 0.82
CA ARG A 132 13.32 8.58 0.24
C ARG A 132 14.56 8.11 -0.53
N GLU A 133 14.75 6.80 -0.57
CA GLU A 133 15.76 6.17 -1.39
C GLU A 133 15.17 5.83 -2.77
N THR A 134 16.03 5.81 -3.80
CA THR A 134 15.69 5.23 -5.11
C THR A 134 16.53 3.98 -5.28
N ILE A 135 15.88 2.84 -5.44
CA ILE A 135 16.55 1.55 -5.59
C ILE A 135 16.15 0.87 -6.89
N GLN A 136 17.06 0.08 -7.45
CA GLN A 136 16.75 -0.87 -8.50
C GLN A 136 16.31 -2.19 -7.84
N TYR A 137 15.03 -2.53 -7.96
CA TYR A 137 14.51 -3.81 -7.51
C TYR A 137 14.03 -4.61 -8.72
N GLN A 138 14.74 -5.71 -9.00
CA GLN A 138 14.59 -6.44 -10.26
C GLN A 138 14.84 -5.51 -11.46
N ASN A 139 13.83 -5.33 -12.32
CA ASN A 139 13.92 -4.47 -13.50
C ASN A 139 13.18 -3.13 -13.31
N TYR A 140 12.85 -2.76 -12.07
CA TYR A 140 12.10 -1.55 -11.75
C TYR A 140 12.91 -0.61 -10.85
N LEU A 141 12.87 0.68 -11.18
CA LEU A 141 13.27 1.73 -10.26
C LEU A 141 12.10 2.05 -9.32
N ILE A 142 12.34 1.95 -8.02
CA ILE A 142 11.34 2.16 -6.99
C ILE A 142 11.82 3.27 -6.04
N HIS A 143 10.97 4.26 -5.83
CA HIS A 143 11.11 5.22 -4.73
C HIS A 143 10.58 4.58 -3.46
N ILE A 144 11.38 4.52 -2.39
CA ILE A 144 11.10 3.76 -1.18
C ILE A 144 11.46 4.56 0.08
N TYR A 145 10.71 4.41 1.16
CA TYR A 145 11.09 5.01 2.44
C TYR A 145 12.42 4.43 2.90
N SER A 146 13.35 5.32 3.27
CA SER A 146 14.54 4.89 4.02
C SER A 146 14.09 4.29 5.36
N PRO A 147 14.88 3.39 5.98
CA PRO A 147 14.45 2.77 7.23
C PRO A 147 14.28 3.79 8.37
N LEU A 148 15.02 4.91 8.34
CA LEU A 148 14.81 6.02 9.27
C LEU A 148 13.44 6.67 9.08
N MET A 149 12.99 6.89 7.83
CA MET A 149 11.63 7.39 7.57
C MET A 149 10.56 6.41 8.07
N VAL A 150 10.78 5.10 7.94
CA VAL A 150 9.86 4.10 8.49
C VAL A 150 9.81 4.18 10.02
N VAL A 151 10.94 4.42 10.70
CA VAL A 151 10.96 4.69 12.15
C VAL A 151 10.15 5.93 12.49
N TYR A 152 10.33 7.04 11.77
CA TYR A 152 9.55 8.26 12.01
C TYR A 152 8.05 8.06 11.82
N GLU A 153 7.64 7.32 10.79
CA GLU A 153 6.22 6.99 10.58
C GLU A 153 5.66 6.19 11.76
N LYS A 154 6.41 5.21 12.27
CA LYS A 154 6.00 4.36 13.40
C LYS A 154 5.93 5.11 14.71
N VAL A 155 6.88 6.01 14.97
CA VAL A 155 6.84 6.91 16.14
C VAL A 155 5.60 7.80 16.06
N ARG A 156 5.38 8.48 14.92
CA ARG A 156 4.19 9.30 14.69
C ARG A 156 2.89 8.50 14.89
N ALA A 157 2.81 7.29 14.34
CA ALA A 157 1.65 6.41 14.48
C ALA A 157 1.41 5.92 15.91
N SER A 158 2.47 5.83 16.72
CA SER A 158 2.40 5.50 18.15
C SER A 158 1.92 6.70 18.98
N CYS A 159 2.35 7.92 18.66
CA CYS A 159 1.84 9.15 19.28
C CYS A 159 0.33 9.35 19.05
N GLN A 160 -0.25 8.76 18.00
CA GLN A 160 -1.71 8.77 17.79
C GLN A 160 -2.50 7.91 18.80
N GLN A 161 -1.84 7.31 19.80
CA GLN A 161 -2.48 6.69 20.94
C GLN A 161 -2.80 7.67 22.08
N LEU A 162 -2.27 8.90 22.02
CA LEU A 162 -2.49 9.90 23.06
C LEU A 162 -3.99 10.28 23.15
N PRO A 163 -4.49 10.69 24.34
CA PRO A 163 -5.92 10.93 24.59
C PRO A 163 -6.58 11.92 23.61
N GLU A 164 -5.80 12.84 23.06
CA GLU A 164 -6.24 13.84 22.08
C GLU A 164 -6.68 13.20 20.75
N TYR A 165 -6.23 11.96 20.47
CA TYR A 165 -6.61 11.19 19.29
C TYR A 165 -7.74 10.20 19.63
N LYS A 166 -8.91 10.37 18.99
CA LYS A 166 -10.17 9.65 19.29
C LYS A 166 -10.16 8.12 19.06
N ARG A 167 -9.04 7.50 18.63
CA ARG A 167 -8.97 6.08 18.26
C ARG A 167 -7.60 5.44 18.57
N PRO A 168 -7.26 5.24 19.85
CA PRO A 168 -6.05 4.52 20.21
C PRO A 168 -6.10 3.09 19.64
N LYS A 169 -5.08 2.73 18.86
CA LYS A 169 -4.86 1.36 18.37
C LYS A 169 -3.67 0.75 19.08
N ILE A 170 -3.69 -0.54 19.35
CA ILE A 170 -2.51 -1.26 19.85
C ILE A 170 -1.42 -1.21 18.77
N ARG A 171 -0.25 -0.63 19.12
CA ARG A 171 0.91 -0.45 18.23
C ARG A 171 2.14 -1.24 18.69
N ALA A 172 1.97 -2.32 19.46
CA ALA A 172 3.09 -3.14 19.94
C ALA A 172 4.02 -3.62 18.80
N ARG A 173 3.45 -3.88 17.60
CA ARG A 173 4.23 -4.22 16.40
C ARG A 173 5.13 -3.09 15.92
N ASP A 174 4.68 -1.84 16.02
CA ASP A 174 5.48 -0.68 15.61
C ASP A 174 6.70 -0.51 16.52
N LEU A 175 6.57 -0.78 17.83
CA LEU A 175 7.70 -0.80 18.77
C LEU A 175 8.72 -1.90 18.42
N TYR A 176 8.25 -3.11 18.10
CA TYR A 176 9.13 -4.21 17.68
C TYR A 176 9.88 -3.86 16.39
N ASP A 177 9.19 -3.31 15.40
CA ASP A 177 9.80 -2.91 14.13
C ASP A 177 10.84 -1.78 14.37
N ILE A 178 10.54 -0.76 15.20
CA ILE A 178 11.52 0.29 15.57
C ILE A 178 12.76 -0.34 16.23
N TYR A 179 12.57 -1.20 17.23
CA TYR A 179 13.66 -1.85 17.94
C TYR A 179 14.57 -2.62 16.98
N ASN A 180 14.00 -3.44 16.10
CA ASN A 180 14.78 -4.22 15.14
C ASN A 180 15.56 -3.33 14.17
N LEU A 181 14.94 -2.26 13.65
CA LEU A 181 15.60 -1.35 12.71
C LEU A 181 16.78 -0.62 13.36
N LEU A 182 16.63 -0.17 14.60
CA LEU A 182 17.69 0.54 15.32
C LEU A 182 18.80 -0.42 15.78
N THR A 183 18.46 -1.64 16.21
CA THR A 183 19.46 -2.59 16.72
C THR A 183 20.17 -3.39 15.63
N SER A 184 19.51 -3.69 14.50
CA SER A 184 20.15 -4.35 13.35
C SER A 184 21.12 -3.41 12.64
N ARG A 185 20.90 -2.09 12.69
CA ARG A 185 21.80 -1.06 12.12
C ARG A 185 22.96 -0.67 13.04
N ASN A 186 22.89 -0.95 14.33
CA ASN A 186 23.98 -0.73 15.30
C ASN A 186 25.21 -1.65 15.10
N GLN A 187 25.31 -2.38 13.99
CA GLN A 187 26.58 -2.98 13.57
C GLN A 187 27.46 -2.02 12.75
N ASN A 188 26.97 -0.83 12.37
CA ASN A 188 27.75 0.19 11.65
C ASN A 188 27.34 1.63 12.04
N LEU A 189 27.43 1.98 13.33
CA LEU A 189 27.46 3.38 13.80
C LEU A 189 28.77 3.64 14.54
#